data_AF-Q9LVC5-F1
#
_entry.id   AF-Q9LVC5-F1
#
_cell.length_a   1.000
_cell.length_b   1.000
_cell.length_c   1.000
_cell.angle_alpha   90.00
_cell.angle_beta   90.00
_cell.angle_gamma   90.00
#
_symmetry.space_group_name_H-M   'P 1'
#
loop_
_entity.id
_entity.type
_entity.pdbx_description
1 polymer ?
#
loop_
_entity_poly.entity_id
_entity_poly.type
_entity_poly.pdbx_seq_one_letter_code
_entity_poly.pdbx_strand_id
1 'polypeptide(L)'
;MATERHHFELAKGINGLDKIVLRESRGRSAEVYLYGSHVTSWKNENGEELLHLSSKAIFKPPKPIRGGIPLCFPQFSNFGTLESHGFARNRIWEVEANPPPLPLNSCSSAFVDLILRPTEDDLKIWPNNFEFRLRIALGTEGELTLTSRIRNTNSDGKPFTFTFAYHTYFSVSDISEVRVEGLETLDYLDNLKDRERFTEQGDAITFESEVDKIYLSTPTKIAILDHEKKRTFVIRKDGLADAVVWNPWDKKSKTISDLGDEDYKHMLCVEAAAIERPITLKPGEEWKGRLELSAVPSSYSSGQLDPKKVLE
;
A
#
# COMPACT_ATOMS: atom_id res chain seq x y z
N MET A 1 13.74 17.25 29.47
CA MET A 1 13.95 17.97 28.20
C MET A 1 13.86 16.94 27.08
N ALA A 2 12.68 16.82 26.46
CA ALA A 2 12.46 15.91 25.34
C ALA A 2 12.96 16.62 24.08
N THR A 3 14.11 16.18 23.57
CA THR A 3 14.60 16.58 22.24
C THR A 3 13.60 16.07 21.20
N GLU A 4 12.94 16.98 20.50
CA GLU A 4 12.09 16.71 19.34
C GLU A 4 12.83 15.84 18.34
N ARG A 5 12.49 14.54 18.34
CA ARG A 5 13.04 13.57 17.41
C ARG A 5 12.22 13.58 16.12
N HIS A 6 12.31 14.68 15.37
CA HIS A 6 11.82 14.70 13.99
C HIS A 6 12.85 13.99 13.11
N HIS A 7 12.77 12.66 13.04
CA HIS A 7 13.68 11.82 12.26
C HIS A 7 13.26 11.73 10.78
N PHE A 8 12.91 12.86 10.17
CA PHE A 8 12.69 12.93 8.74
C PHE A 8 13.36 14.17 8.14
N GLU A 9 13.81 14.04 6.91
CA GLU A 9 14.45 15.12 6.13
C GLU A 9 13.56 15.48 4.95
N LEU A 10 13.26 16.76 4.77
CA LEU A 10 12.63 17.28 3.55
C LEU A 10 13.70 17.52 2.50
N ALA A 11 13.47 16.99 1.30
CA ALA A 11 14.40 17.09 0.17
C ALA A 11 13.65 17.23 -1.16
N LYS A 12 14.37 17.63 -2.21
CA LYS A 12 13.86 17.57 -3.58
C LYS A 12 14.16 16.19 -4.19
N GLY A 13 13.14 15.58 -4.76
CA GLY A 13 13.22 14.33 -5.51
C GLY A 13 13.36 14.55 -7.01
N ILE A 14 13.00 13.52 -7.77
CA ILE A 14 13.00 13.52 -9.23
C ILE A 14 12.06 14.63 -9.73
N ASN A 15 12.50 15.35 -10.76
CA ASN A 15 11.79 16.49 -11.35
C ASN A 15 11.45 17.62 -10.35
N GLY A 16 12.17 17.71 -9.22
CA GLY A 16 11.99 18.78 -8.22
C GLY A 16 10.73 18.64 -7.35
N LEU A 17 10.05 17.48 -7.39
CA LEU A 17 8.95 17.19 -6.48
C LEU A 17 9.47 17.09 -5.03
N ASP A 18 8.70 17.60 -4.08
CA ASP A 18 9.04 17.48 -2.66
C ASP A 18 8.89 16.04 -2.17
N LYS A 19 9.93 15.57 -1.47
CA LYS A 19 9.95 14.27 -0.81
C LYS A 19 10.44 14.37 0.62
N ILE A 20 10.08 13.38 1.39
CA ILE A 20 10.52 13.13 2.75
C ILE A 20 11.39 11.89 2.73
N VAL A 21 12.50 11.92 3.47
CA VAL A 21 13.35 10.75 3.70
C VAL A 21 13.28 10.40 5.18
N LEU A 22 12.80 9.20 5.48
CA LEU A 22 12.88 8.58 6.80
C LEU A 22 14.17 7.77 6.89
N ARG A 23 14.93 7.93 7.97
CA ARG A 23 16.17 7.16 8.21
C ARG A 23 16.19 6.58 9.61
N GLU A 24 16.67 5.34 9.69
CA GLU A 24 16.97 4.67 10.95
C GLU A 24 18.51 4.59 11.13
N SER A 25 18.97 4.43 12.37
CA SER A 25 20.38 4.48 12.75
C SER A 25 21.28 3.44 12.09
N ARG A 26 20.74 2.29 11.67
CA ARG A 26 21.47 1.19 11.01
C ARG A 26 21.37 1.24 9.48
N GLY A 27 21.07 2.41 8.90
CA GLY A 27 21.09 2.62 7.45
C GLY A 27 19.81 2.25 6.70
N ARG A 28 18.80 1.72 7.39
CA ARG A 28 17.46 1.49 6.82
C ARG A 28 16.81 2.83 6.48
N SER A 29 16.05 2.88 5.39
CA SER A 29 15.42 4.13 4.97
C SER A 29 14.12 3.93 4.21
N ALA A 30 13.26 4.95 4.19
CA ALA A 30 12.14 5.03 3.29
C ALA A 30 12.05 6.42 2.65
N GLU A 31 11.62 6.50 1.39
CA GLU A 31 11.37 7.76 0.70
C GLU A 31 9.88 7.92 0.39
N VAL A 32 9.32 9.09 0.69
CA VAL A 32 7.91 9.41 0.51
C VAL A 32 7.78 10.72 -0.27
N TYR A 33 7.17 10.70 -1.44
CA TYR A 33 6.84 11.95 -2.15
C TYR A 33 5.58 12.57 -1.55
N LEU A 34 5.57 13.89 -1.35
CA LEU A 34 4.35 14.61 -0.92
C LEU A 34 3.25 14.48 -1.96
N TYR A 35 3.63 14.38 -3.24
CA TYR A 35 2.70 14.00 -4.28
C TYR A 35 2.23 12.55 -4.10
N GLY A 36 0.95 12.39 -3.79
CA GLY A 36 0.26 11.14 -3.50
C GLY A 36 0.50 10.57 -2.11
N SER A 37 1.28 11.24 -1.24
CA SER A 37 1.90 10.61 -0.06
C SER A 37 2.53 9.27 -0.39
N HIS A 38 3.25 9.25 -1.52
CA HIS A 38 3.60 8.04 -2.24
C HIS A 38 4.94 7.51 -1.73
N VAL A 39 4.93 6.37 -1.04
CA VAL A 39 6.18 5.70 -0.66
C VAL A 39 6.81 5.11 -1.92
N THR A 40 7.98 5.59 -2.33
CA THR A 40 8.65 5.16 -3.56
C THR A 40 9.87 4.29 -3.32
N SER A 41 10.38 4.24 -2.09
CA SER A 41 11.55 3.45 -1.72
C SER A 41 11.43 2.99 -0.27
N TRP A 42 11.86 1.77 0.00
CA TRP A 42 12.03 1.19 1.33
C TRP A 42 13.24 0.26 1.30
N LYS A 43 14.28 0.60 2.04
CA LYS A 43 15.56 -0.11 2.01
C LYS A 43 15.89 -0.75 3.34
N ASN A 44 16.42 -1.96 3.29
CA ASN A 44 16.98 -2.65 4.45
C ASN A 44 18.36 -2.07 4.84
N GLU A 45 18.98 -2.65 5.87
CA GLU A 45 20.29 -2.22 6.38
C GLU A 45 21.45 -2.40 5.39
N ASN A 46 21.28 -3.27 4.39
CA ASN A 46 22.26 -3.49 3.32
C ASN A 46 22.06 -2.53 2.13
N GLY A 47 21.10 -1.62 2.21
CA GLY A 47 20.73 -0.71 1.12
C GLY A 47 19.95 -1.38 -0.02
N GLU A 48 19.52 -2.63 0.16
CA GLU A 48 18.69 -3.34 -0.81
C GLU A 48 17.29 -2.73 -0.85
N GLU A 49 16.79 -2.46 -2.05
CA GLU A 49 15.43 -1.98 -2.27
C GLU A 49 14.41 -3.12 -2.10
N LEU A 50 13.35 -2.82 -1.36
CA LEU A 50 12.27 -3.76 -1.03
C LEU A 50 10.99 -3.48 -1.82
N LEU A 51 10.84 -2.26 -2.37
CA LEU A 51 9.73 -1.89 -3.23
C LEU A 51 10.16 -1.79 -4.68
N HIS A 52 9.32 -2.27 -5.60
CA HIS A 52 9.58 -2.08 -7.01
C HIS A 52 9.10 -0.69 -7.45
N LEU A 53 9.99 0.08 -8.08
CA LEU A 53 9.66 1.29 -8.81
C LEU A 53 9.92 1.04 -10.30
N SER A 54 8.94 1.38 -11.14
CA SER A 54 9.08 1.13 -12.58
C SER A 54 10.29 1.86 -13.17
N SER A 55 10.98 1.19 -14.08
CA SER A 55 12.08 1.78 -14.85
C SER A 55 11.63 2.93 -15.78
N LYS A 56 10.33 3.00 -16.08
CA LYS A 56 9.67 4.07 -16.87
C LYS A 56 8.75 4.97 -16.01
N ALA A 57 8.88 4.93 -14.68
CA ALA A 57 8.00 5.71 -13.78
C ALA A 57 8.05 7.22 -14.09
N ILE A 58 6.87 7.84 -14.20
CA ILE A 58 6.74 9.28 -14.49
C ILE A 58 6.54 10.07 -13.19
N PHE A 59 7.53 10.87 -12.82
CA PHE A 59 7.47 11.79 -11.67
C PHE A 59 6.94 13.17 -12.10
N LYS A 60 5.72 13.22 -12.64
CA LYS A 60 5.12 14.47 -13.13
C LYS A 60 3.60 14.48 -12.92
N PRO A 61 3.08 15.34 -12.02
CA PRO A 61 1.65 15.58 -11.89
C PRO A 61 1.02 15.98 -13.24
N PRO A 62 -0.23 15.56 -13.52
CA PRO A 62 -1.14 14.84 -12.64
C PRO A 62 -1.06 13.31 -12.75
N LYS A 63 -0.05 12.74 -13.43
CA LYS A 63 0.07 11.27 -13.54
C LYS A 63 0.53 10.66 -12.21
N PRO A 64 -0.01 9.50 -11.78
CA PRO A 64 0.47 8.82 -10.59
C PRO A 64 1.86 8.22 -10.83
N ILE A 65 2.65 8.04 -9.77
CA ILE A 65 3.96 7.37 -9.86
C ILE A 65 3.73 5.86 -10.00
N ARG A 66 4.41 5.20 -10.95
CA ARG A 66 4.31 3.75 -11.16
C ARG A 66 5.30 2.99 -10.28
N GLY A 67 4.78 2.19 -9.35
CA GLY A 67 5.56 1.43 -8.37
C GLY A 67 5.45 2.01 -6.95
N GLY A 68 6.20 1.47 -6.00
CA GLY A 68 6.13 1.87 -4.59
C GLY A 68 4.81 1.48 -3.93
N ILE A 69 4.19 2.41 -3.19
CA ILE A 69 2.88 2.21 -2.53
C ILE A 69 1.92 3.37 -2.89
N PRO A 70 1.34 3.37 -4.10
CA PRO A 70 0.22 4.26 -4.43
C PRO A 70 -0.98 4.03 -3.49
N LEU A 71 -1.67 5.12 -3.14
CA LEU A 71 -2.91 5.08 -2.36
C LEU A 71 -4.13 5.09 -3.29
N CYS A 72 -4.98 4.08 -3.18
CA CYS A 72 -6.28 4.05 -3.85
C CYS A 72 -7.35 4.61 -2.91
N PHE A 73 -7.86 5.81 -3.19
CA PHE A 73 -8.95 6.44 -2.45
C PHE A 73 -9.56 7.57 -3.31
N PRO A 74 -10.90 7.73 -3.31
CA PRO A 74 -11.93 6.98 -2.58
C PRO A 74 -12.49 5.77 -3.34
N GLN A 75 -11.79 5.36 -4.41
CA GLN A 75 -12.22 4.27 -5.27
C GLN A 75 -11.03 3.34 -5.53
N PHE A 76 -11.28 2.03 -5.55
CA PHE A 76 -10.36 1.04 -6.12
C PHE A 76 -10.79 0.73 -7.56
N SER A 77 -9.81 0.63 -8.48
CA SER A 77 -10.04 0.32 -9.89
C SER A 77 -11.22 1.14 -10.48
N ASN A 78 -12.06 0.53 -11.31
CA ASN A 78 -13.25 1.12 -11.93
C ASN A 78 -14.56 0.69 -11.22
N PHE A 79 -14.55 0.49 -9.90
CA PHE A 79 -15.75 0.13 -9.12
C PHE A 79 -16.80 1.26 -9.03
N GLY A 80 -16.46 2.47 -9.46
CA GLY A 80 -17.37 3.61 -9.51
C GLY A 80 -17.05 4.54 -10.68
N THR A 81 -17.57 5.76 -10.63
CA THR A 81 -17.54 6.71 -11.75
C THR A 81 -16.27 7.58 -11.79
N LEU A 82 -15.40 7.49 -10.77
CA LEU A 82 -14.14 8.24 -10.75
C LEU A 82 -13.10 7.58 -11.65
N GLU A 83 -12.03 8.32 -11.95
CA GLU A 83 -10.84 7.73 -12.57
C GLU A 83 -10.33 6.52 -11.76
N SER A 84 -9.72 5.56 -12.45
CA SER A 84 -9.28 4.32 -11.83
C SER A 84 -8.38 4.58 -10.63
N HIS A 85 -8.73 3.95 -9.49
CA HIS A 85 -8.08 4.09 -8.18
C HIS A 85 -8.27 5.45 -7.48
N GLY A 86 -9.25 6.25 -7.90
CA GLY A 86 -9.56 7.55 -7.29
C GLY A 86 -8.46 8.58 -7.54
N PHE A 87 -8.34 9.55 -6.65
CA PHE A 87 -7.50 10.74 -6.87
C PHE A 87 -6.46 10.99 -5.78
N ALA A 88 -6.47 10.25 -4.65
CA ALA A 88 -5.53 10.51 -3.54
C ALA A 88 -4.05 10.47 -3.96
N ARG A 89 -3.69 9.52 -4.83
CA ARG A 89 -2.35 9.37 -5.44
C ARG A 89 -1.99 10.46 -6.47
N ASN A 90 -2.93 11.34 -6.80
CA ASN A 90 -2.79 12.41 -7.79
C ASN A 90 -2.88 13.81 -7.15
N ARG A 91 -2.80 13.91 -5.82
CA ARG A 91 -2.84 15.17 -5.07
C ARG A 91 -1.54 15.39 -4.31
N ILE A 92 -1.20 16.65 -4.06
CA ILE A 92 -0.11 16.98 -3.15
C ILE A 92 -0.67 16.97 -1.73
N TRP A 93 -0.01 16.23 -0.85
CA TRP A 93 -0.33 16.14 0.56
C TRP A 93 0.54 17.10 1.36
N GLU A 94 0.05 17.48 2.54
CA GLU A 94 0.72 18.38 3.45
C GLU A 94 1.32 17.60 4.62
N VAL A 95 2.48 18.03 5.12
CA VAL A 95 3.00 17.54 6.41
C VAL A 95 2.14 18.09 7.54
N GLU A 96 1.51 17.22 8.33
CA GLU A 96 0.69 17.62 9.46
C GLU A 96 1.60 17.95 10.66
N ALA A 97 1.75 19.23 10.98
CA ALA A 97 2.63 19.69 12.06
C ALA A 97 2.18 19.24 13.46
N ASN A 98 0.86 19.11 13.67
CA ASN A 98 0.26 18.77 14.96
C ASN A 98 -0.75 17.63 14.81
N PRO A 99 -0.30 16.41 14.47
CA PRO A 99 -1.18 15.29 14.22
C PRO A 99 -1.87 14.85 15.52
N PRO A 100 -3.14 14.43 15.49
CA PRO A 100 -3.77 13.82 16.65
C PRO A 100 -2.98 12.59 17.10
N PRO A 101 -2.85 12.32 18.41
CA PRO A 101 -2.00 11.25 18.92
C PRO A 101 -2.44 9.89 18.35
N LEU A 102 -1.46 9.12 17.91
CA LEU A 102 -1.60 7.69 17.65
C LEU A 102 -0.89 6.93 18.78
N PRO A 103 -1.39 5.75 19.20
CA PRO A 103 -0.60 4.88 20.06
C PRO A 103 0.76 4.68 19.40
N LEU A 104 1.82 5.19 20.03
CA LEU A 104 3.17 4.88 19.55
C LEU A 104 3.35 3.39 19.80
N ASN A 105 3.48 2.61 18.72
CA ASN A 105 4.22 1.38 18.84
C ASN A 105 5.65 1.80 19.18
N SER A 106 6.13 1.39 20.35
CA SER A 106 7.40 1.80 20.96
C SER A 106 8.65 1.47 20.14
N CYS A 107 8.49 0.92 18.94
CA CYS A 107 9.57 0.54 18.02
C CYS A 107 9.76 1.49 16.83
N SER A 108 8.97 2.55 16.65
CA SER A 108 9.18 3.49 15.53
C SER A 108 10.40 4.39 15.75
N SER A 109 11.42 4.27 14.90
CA SER A 109 12.62 5.12 14.95
C SER A 109 12.40 6.46 14.26
N ALA A 110 11.63 6.47 13.17
CA ALA A 110 11.34 7.62 12.35
C ALA A 110 9.91 7.55 11.82
N PHE A 111 9.21 8.68 11.78
CA PHE A 111 7.88 8.75 11.17
C PHE A 111 7.58 10.14 10.64
N VAL A 112 6.59 10.22 9.75
CA VAL A 112 5.98 11.46 9.28
C VAL A 112 4.46 11.29 9.25
N ASP A 113 3.76 12.37 9.58
CA ASP A 113 2.30 12.47 9.47
C ASP A 113 1.95 13.41 8.30
N LEU A 114 1.09 12.93 7.41
CA LEU A 114 0.66 13.60 6.20
C LEU A 114 -0.87 13.73 6.21
N ILE A 115 -1.39 14.80 5.62
CA ILE A 115 -2.83 15.03 5.50
C ILE A 115 -3.24 15.46 4.10
N LEU A 116 -4.37 14.93 3.64
CA LEU A 116 -5.10 15.35 2.47
C LEU A 116 -6.49 15.83 2.87
N ARG A 117 -6.87 16.99 2.33
CA ARG A 117 -8.22 17.55 2.38
C ARG A 117 -8.69 17.79 0.94
N PRO A 118 -10.01 17.74 0.67
CA PRO A 118 -10.50 17.99 -0.67
C PRO A 118 -10.21 19.43 -1.10
N THR A 119 -9.80 19.59 -2.36
CA THR A 119 -9.78 20.87 -3.06
C THR A 119 -11.15 21.17 -3.65
N GLU A 120 -11.36 22.40 -4.14
CA GLU A 120 -12.58 22.74 -4.89
C GLU A 120 -12.80 21.84 -6.11
N ASP A 121 -11.73 21.39 -6.77
CA ASP A 121 -11.81 20.48 -7.92
C ASP A 121 -12.19 19.05 -7.49
N ASP A 122 -11.72 18.59 -6.33
CA ASP A 122 -12.12 17.29 -5.77
C ASP A 122 -13.61 17.26 -5.47
N LEU A 123 -14.14 18.35 -4.88
CA LEU A 123 -15.56 18.46 -4.55
C LEU A 123 -16.47 18.48 -5.79
N LYS A 124 -15.96 18.83 -6.97
CA LYS A 124 -16.72 18.76 -8.24
C LYS A 124 -16.95 17.32 -8.69
N ILE A 125 -15.98 16.44 -8.50
CA ILE A 125 -16.05 15.04 -8.95
C ILE A 125 -16.53 14.09 -7.85
N TRP A 126 -16.29 14.43 -6.59
CA TRP A 126 -16.70 13.67 -5.42
C TRP A 126 -17.08 14.64 -4.28
N PRO A 127 -18.36 15.04 -4.18
CA PRO A 127 -18.82 16.14 -3.32
C PRO A 127 -18.91 15.74 -1.83
N ASN A 128 -17.81 15.26 -1.27
CA ASN A 128 -17.68 14.85 0.12
C ASN A 128 -16.49 15.55 0.76
N ASN A 129 -16.74 16.19 1.91
CA ASN A 129 -15.70 16.73 2.78
C ASN A 129 -15.12 15.60 3.63
N PHE A 130 -13.80 15.48 3.58
CA PHE A 130 -13.07 14.47 4.33
C PHE A 130 -11.75 15.05 4.87
N GLU A 131 -11.22 14.41 5.90
CA GLU A 131 -9.80 14.49 6.23
C GLU A 131 -9.20 13.09 6.11
N PHE A 132 -8.18 12.95 5.25
CA PHE A 132 -7.40 11.73 5.15
C PHE A 132 -6.02 11.99 5.73
N ARG A 133 -5.76 11.46 6.94
CA ARG A 133 -4.46 11.44 7.59
C ARG A 133 -3.74 10.13 7.32
N LEU A 134 -2.43 10.22 7.08
CA LEU A 134 -1.56 9.08 6.88
C LEU A 134 -0.29 9.23 7.73
N ARG A 135 -0.05 8.29 8.63
CA ARG A 135 1.26 8.13 9.27
C ARG A 135 2.08 7.09 8.52
N ILE A 136 3.31 7.45 8.16
CA ILE A 136 4.30 6.51 7.63
C ILE A 136 5.43 6.44 8.63
N ALA A 137 5.72 5.24 9.14
CA ALA A 137 6.72 5.00 10.16
C ALA A 137 7.68 3.89 9.74
N LEU A 138 8.96 4.15 9.92
CA LEU A 138 10.04 3.17 9.82
C LEU A 138 10.40 2.75 11.25
N GLY A 139 10.30 1.46 11.55
CA GLY A 139 10.67 0.92 12.85
C GLY A 139 12.14 0.52 12.94
N THR A 140 12.59 0.24 14.16
CA THR A 140 13.99 -0.05 14.50
C THR A 140 14.53 -1.31 13.83
N GLU A 141 13.68 -2.29 13.53
CA GLU A 141 14.07 -3.51 12.81
C GLU A 141 13.88 -3.36 11.29
N GLY A 142 13.33 -2.24 10.84
CA GLY A 142 13.13 -1.90 9.42
C GLY A 142 11.74 -2.21 8.89
N GLU A 143 10.79 -2.48 9.78
CA GLU A 143 9.38 -2.62 9.47
C GLU A 143 8.84 -1.28 8.97
N LEU A 144 8.16 -1.29 7.83
CA LEU A 144 7.47 -0.11 7.31
C LEU A 144 5.99 -0.20 7.66
N THR A 145 5.50 0.77 8.45
CA THR A 145 4.09 0.87 8.81
C THR A 145 3.43 2.07 8.15
N LEU A 146 2.28 1.85 7.51
CA LEU A 146 1.38 2.89 7.02
C LEU A 146 0.07 2.81 7.79
N THR A 147 -0.37 3.92 8.38
CA THR A 147 -1.65 4.01 9.11
C THR A 147 -2.50 5.14 8.55
N SER A 148 -3.53 4.76 7.80
CA SER A 148 -4.53 5.67 7.23
C SER A 148 -5.68 5.88 8.21
N ARG A 149 -6.12 7.13 8.32
CA ARG A 149 -7.30 7.54 9.08
C ARG A 149 -8.12 8.48 8.20
N ILE A 150 -9.32 8.06 7.85
CA ILE A 150 -10.23 8.84 6.99
C ILE A 150 -11.43 9.22 7.81
N ARG A 151 -11.67 10.51 7.95
CA ARG A 151 -12.79 11.06 8.71
C ARG A 151 -13.78 11.74 7.79
N ASN A 152 -15.07 11.49 8.01
CA ASN A 152 -16.13 12.25 7.36
C ASN A 152 -16.33 13.61 8.04
N THR A 153 -16.10 14.70 7.29
CA THR A 153 -16.23 16.08 7.76
C THR A 153 -17.31 16.86 7.04
N ASN A 154 -18.26 16.17 6.39
CA ASN A 154 -19.46 16.79 5.83
C ASN A 154 -20.24 17.56 6.91
N SER A 155 -20.50 18.84 6.66
CA SER A 155 -21.33 19.69 7.53
C SER A 155 -22.83 19.53 7.29
N ASP A 156 -23.22 18.92 6.18
CA ASP A 156 -24.62 18.76 5.75
C ASP A 156 -25.30 17.50 6.31
N GLY A 157 -24.63 16.77 7.19
CA GLY A 157 -25.17 15.56 7.81
C GLY A 157 -25.09 14.29 6.95
N LYS A 158 -24.50 14.34 5.74
CA LYS A 158 -24.48 13.19 4.83
C LYS A 158 -23.35 12.20 5.10
N PRO A 159 -23.64 10.88 5.15
CA PRO A 159 -22.58 9.87 5.09
C PRO A 159 -21.93 9.86 3.71
N PHE A 160 -20.72 9.31 3.63
CA PHE A 160 -20.13 8.92 2.35
C PHE A 160 -19.59 7.49 2.41
N THR A 161 -19.44 6.90 1.23
CA THR A 161 -18.94 5.54 1.04
C THR A 161 -17.70 5.56 0.15
N PHE A 162 -16.70 4.73 0.46
CA PHE A 162 -15.47 4.62 -0.30
C PHE A 162 -14.91 3.19 -0.29
N THR A 163 -14.01 2.91 -1.23
CA THR A 163 -13.12 1.74 -1.20
C THR A 163 -11.68 2.21 -1.05
N PHE A 164 -10.81 1.33 -0.56
CA PHE A 164 -9.44 1.70 -0.21
C PHE A 164 -8.45 0.59 -0.55
N ALA A 165 -7.24 0.94 -1.00
CA ALA A 165 -6.12 0.00 -1.09
C ALA A 165 -4.77 0.68 -0.91
N TYR A 166 -3.83 -0.03 -0.28
CA TYR A 166 -2.39 0.25 -0.40
C TYR A 166 -1.81 -0.61 -1.52
N HIS A 167 -1.60 -0.01 -2.69
CA HIS A 167 -1.24 -0.73 -3.93
C HIS A 167 0.26 -1.13 -3.95
N THR A 168 0.70 -1.94 -2.99
CA THR A 168 2.12 -2.17 -2.69
C THR A 168 2.81 -3.00 -3.77
N TYR A 169 3.81 -2.42 -4.44
CA TYR A 169 4.70 -3.09 -5.39
C TYR A 169 5.95 -3.60 -4.66
N PHE A 170 6.04 -4.91 -4.44
CA PHE A 170 7.25 -5.53 -3.89
C PHE A 170 8.29 -5.73 -4.98
N SER A 171 9.55 -5.39 -4.68
CA SER A 171 10.68 -5.81 -5.50
C SER A 171 10.94 -7.27 -5.20
N VAL A 172 10.94 -8.14 -6.21
CA VAL A 172 11.24 -9.57 -6.10
C VAL A 172 12.42 -9.95 -7.00
N SER A 173 13.03 -11.11 -6.79
CA SER A 173 14.17 -11.57 -7.59
C SER A 173 13.80 -11.88 -9.05
N ASP A 174 12.85 -12.79 -9.23
CA ASP A 174 12.23 -13.24 -10.47
C ASP A 174 10.82 -13.71 -10.08
N ILE A 175 9.79 -13.24 -10.78
CA ILE A 175 8.40 -13.56 -10.51
C ILE A 175 8.12 -15.07 -10.57
N SER A 176 8.90 -15.84 -11.33
CA SER A 176 8.81 -17.31 -11.40
C SER A 176 9.36 -18.03 -10.16
N GLU A 177 10.20 -17.36 -9.37
CA GLU A 177 10.80 -17.86 -8.12
C GLU A 177 10.06 -17.37 -6.87
N VAL A 178 8.85 -16.82 -7.05
CA VAL A 178 8.04 -16.23 -5.99
C VAL A 178 6.74 -17.00 -5.80
N ARG A 179 6.31 -17.14 -4.55
CA ARG A 179 4.96 -17.60 -4.21
C ARG A 179 4.32 -16.76 -3.11
N VAL A 180 3.00 -16.69 -3.11
CA VAL A 180 2.21 -16.01 -2.07
C VAL A 180 1.48 -17.05 -1.23
N GLU A 181 1.66 -16.97 0.09
CA GLU A 181 1.03 -17.83 1.09
C GLU A 181 0.04 -17.03 1.97
N GLY A 182 -1.02 -17.70 2.43
CA GLY A 182 -2.09 -17.13 3.26
C GLY A 182 -3.36 -16.74 2.49
N LEU A 183 -3.46 -17.10 1.21
CA LEU A 183 -4.59 -16.80 0.33
C LEU A 183 -5.23 -18.06 -0.28
N GLU A 184 -4.71 -19.24 0.09
CA GLU A 184 -5.19 -20.55 -0.34
C GLU A 184 -6.64 -20.75 0.12
N THR A 185 -7.44 -21.47 -0.67
CA THR A 185 -8.85 -21.80 -0.39
C THR A 185 -9.82 -20.62 -0.27
N LEU A 186 -9.38 -19.39 -0.51
CA LEU A 186 -10.22 -18.19 -0.40
C LEU A 186 -10.97 -17.90 -1.71
N ASP A 187 -12.13 -17.26 -1.58
CA ASP A 187 -12.81 -16.66 -2.72
C ASP A 187 -12.02 -15.45 -3.25
N TYR A 188 -12.02 -15.29 -4.57
CA TYR A 188 -11.50 -14.10 -5.23
C TYR A 188 -12.38 -13.66 -6.40
N LEU A 189 -12.33 -12.38 -6.73
CA LEU A 189 -12.86 -11.83 -7.99
C LEU A 189 -11.72 -11.74 -9.01
N ASP A 190 -11.92 -12.29 -10.21
CA ASP A 190 -10.92 -12.28 -11.28
C ASP A 190 -11.15 -11.09 -12.22
N ASN A 191 -10.30 -10.06 -12.15
CA ASN A 191 -10.42 -8.87 -13.01
C ASN A 191 -10.15 -9.19 -14.48
N LEU A 192 -9.52 -10.33 -14.82
CA LEU A 192 -9.31 -10.77 -16.20
C LEU A 192 -10.55 -11.48 -16.77
N LYS A 193 -11.53 -11.82 -15.92
CA LYS A 193 -12.80 -12.48 -16.28
C LYS A 193 -13.99 -11.67 -15.77
N ASP A 194 -14.00 -10.37 -16.04
CA ASP A 194 -15.11 -9.46 -15.71
C ASP A 194 -15.53 -9.48 -14.22
N ARG A 195 -14.57 -9.73 -13.31
CA ARG A 195 -14.78 -9.91 -11.86
C ARG A 195 -15.69 -11.08 -11.50
N GLU A 196 -15.68 -12.14 -12.31
CA GLU A 196 -16.30 -13.40 -11.93
C GLU A 196 -15.64 -13.95 -10.64
N ARG A 197 -16.47 -14.50 -9.76
CA ARG A 197 -16.03 -15.06 -8.48
C ARG A 197 -15.60 -16.51 -8.64
N PHE A 198 -14.41 -16.82 -8.13
CA PHE A 198 -13.87 -18.18 -8.04
C PHE A 198 -13.35 -18.44 -6.63
N THR A 199 -12.95 -19.68 -6.36
CA THR A 199 -12.28 -20.07 -5.12
C THR A 199 -10.89 -20.62 -5.46
N GLU A 200 -9.87 -20.14 -4.76
CA GLU A 200 -8.49 -20.56 -4.94
C GLU A 200 -8.26 -22.00 -4.49
N GLN A 201 -7.28 -22.67 -5.08
CA GLN A 201 -6.89 -24.02 -4.69
C GLN A 201 -6.16 -24.03 -3.33
N GLY A 202 -5.84 -25.23 -2.84
CA GLY A 202 -5.16 -25.41 -1.55
C GLY A 202 -3.65 -25.15 -1.57
N ASP A 203 -3.06 -24.93 -2.74
CA ASP A 203 -1.64 -24.67 -2.91
C ASP A 203 -1.34 -23.17 -2.92
N ALA A 204 -0.10 -22.80 -2.54
CA ALA A 204 0.37 -21.43 -2.58
C ALA A 204 0.29 -20.85 -4.01
N ILE A 205 0.03 -19.56 -4.12
CA ILE A 205 -0.13 -18.88 -5.42
C ILE A 205 1.24 -18.71 -6.08
N THR A 206 1.39 -19.24 -7.29
CA THR A 206 2.55 -19.07 -8.16
C THR A 206 2.16 -18.32 -9.45
N PHE A 207 3.16 -17.88 -10.23
CA PHE A 207 2.95 -16.98 -11.36
C PHE A 207 3.54 -17.54 -12.66
N GLU A 208 2.67 -17.95 -13.57
CA GLU A 208 3.04 -18.42 -14.92
C GLU A 208 2.38 -17.59 -16.04
N SER A 209 1.56 -16.60 -15.67
CA SER A 209 0.82 -15.74 -16.59
C SER A 209 0.36 -14.45 -15.89
N GLU A 210 -0.40 -13.60 -16.59
CA GLU A 210 -1.02 -12.40 -16.02
C GLU A 210 -1.97 -12.79 -14.88
N VAL A 211 -1.84 -12.11 -13.74
CA VAL A 211 -2.71 -12.29 -12.57
C VAL A 211 -3.26 -10.93 -12.19
N ASP A 212 -4.57 -10.84 -12.02
CA ASP A 212 -5.27 -9.66 -11.49
C ASP A 212 -6.48 -10.12 -10.67
N LYS A 213 -6.24 -10.48 -9.40
CA LYS A 213 -7.23 -11.13 -8.52
C LYS A 213 -7.45 -10.32 -7.25
N ILE A 214 -8.71 -10.17 -6.85
CA ILE A 214 -9.13 -9.56 -5.58
C ILE A 214 -9.58 -10.66 -4.63
N TYR A 215 -8.72 -11.09 -3.71
CA TYR A 215 -9.02 -12.08 -2.67
C TYR A 215 -9.86 -11.45 -1.55
N LEU A 216 -10.90 -12.17 -1.14
CA LEU A 216 -11.94 -11.66 -0.26
C LEU A 216 -11.76 -12.16 1.18
N SER A 217 -12.04 -11.30 2.17
CA SER A 217 -12.01 -11.68 3.60
C SER A 217 -10.72 -12.41 4.02
N THR A 218 -9.58 -11.92 3.53
CA THR A 218 -8.26 -12.50 3.71
C THR A 218 -7.77 -12.39 5.15
N PRO A 219 -6.90 -13.30 5.62
CA PRO A 219 -6.31 -13.20 6.95
C PRO A 219 -5.54 -11.88 7.15
N THR A 220 -5.25 -11.56 8.40
CA THR A 220 -4.50 -10.34 8.74
C THR A 220 -3.02 -10.44 8.39
N LYS A 221 -2.52 -11.63 8.03
CA LYS A 221 -1.13 -11.90 7.64
C LYS A 221 -1.08 -12.62 6.29
N ILE A 222 -0.31 -12.08 5.36
CA ILE A 222 0.01 -12.68 4.05
C ILE A 222 1.54 -12.71 3.92
N ALA A 223 2.08 -13.74 3.28
CA ALA A 223 3.52 -13.89 3.07
C ALA A 223 3.86 -13.99 1.58
N ILE A 224 4.93 -13.31 1.15
CA ILE A 224 5.52 -13.46 -0.18
C ILE A 224 6.89 -14.08 0.01
N LEU A 225 7.09 -15.30 -0.48
CA LEU A 225 8.36 -16.01 -0.39
C LEU A 225 9.10 -15.82 -1.71
N ASP A 226 10.29 -15.23 -1.62
CA ASP A 226 11.24 -15.01 -2.72
C ASP A 226 12.39 -16.00 -2.52
N HIS A 227 12.35 -17.12 -3.26
CA HIS A 227 13.22 -18.28 -3.03
C HIS A 227 14.67 -17.98 -3.39
N GLU A 228 14.89 -17.24 -4.48
CA GLU A 228 16.23 -16.92 -4.97
C GLU A 228 16.97 -15.97 -4.01
N LYS A 229 16.31 -14.91 -3.53
CA LYS A 229 16.89 -14.02 -2.51
C LYS A 229 16.79 -14.57 -1.08
N LYS A 230 16.19 -15.74 -0.89
CA LYS A 230 16.01 -16.40 0.42
C LYS A 230 15.39 -15.49 1.47
N ARG A 231 14.39 -14.70 1.06
CA ARG A 231 13.66 -13.79 1.94
C ARG A 231 12.16 -13.99 1.84
N THR A 232 11.46 -13.52 2.87
CA THR A 232 10.01 -13.48 2.94
C THR A 232 9.57 -12.06 3.27
N PHE A 233 8.72 -11.48 2.43
CA PHE A 233 7.94 -10.30 2.83
C PHE A 233 6.75 -10.77 3.66
N VAL A 234 6.61 -10.23 4.86
CA VAL A 234 5.44 -10.45 5.71
C VAL A 234 4.61 -9.19 5.71
N ILE A 235 3.37 -9.34 5.27
CA ILE A 235 2.37 -8.29 5.17
C ILE A 235 1.39 -8.49 6.31
N ARG A 236 1.26 -7.51 7.20
CA ARG A 236 0.23 -7.47 8.24
C ARG A 236 -0.74 -6.33 7.96
N LYS A 237 -2.03 -6.64 7.98
CA LYS A 237 -3.10 -5.68 7.70
C LYS A 237 -4.18 -5.68 8.78
N ASP A 238 -4.70 -4.49 9.08
CA ASP A 238 -5.80 -4.26 10.01
C ASP A 238 -6.77 -3.23 9.43
N GLY A 239 -8.07 -3.42 9.62
CA GLY A 239 -9.13 -2.63 8.99
C GLY A 239 -9.28 -2.83 7.46
N LEU A 240 -8.55 -3.79 6.88
CA LEU A 240 -8.48 -4.06 5.45
C LEU A 240 -8.85 -5.53 5.22
N ALA A 241 -10.10 -5.79 4.84
CA ALA A 241 -10.65 -7.14 4.77
C ALA A 241 -10.16 -7.94 3.56
N ASP A 242 -9.75 -7.27 2.48
CA ASP A 242 -9.44 -7.89 1.20
C ASP A 242 -7.95 -7.77 0.90
N ALA A 243 -7.48 -8.54 -0.09
CA ALA A 243 -6.15 -8.35 -0.66
C ALA A 243 -6.18 -8.47 -2.18
N VAL A 244 -5.36 -7.71 -2.89
CA VAL A 244 -5.23 -7.83 -4.34
C VAL A 244 -3.88 -8.44 -4.67
N VAL A 245 -3.84 -9.39 -5.59
CA VAL A 245 -2.59 -9.92 -6.16
C VAL A 245 -2.56 -9.55 -7.64
N TRP A 246 -1.53 -8.81 -8.04
CA TRP A 246 -1.39 -8.34 -9.41
C TRP A 246 0.03 -8.49 -9.95
N ASN A 247 0.14 -9.14 -11.11
CA ASN A 247 1.32 -9.10 -11.97
C ASN A 247 0.84 -9.01 -13.44
N PRO A 248 1.26 -7.97 -14.19
CA PRO A 248 0.79 -7.76 -15.56
C PRO A 248 1.32 -8.80 -16.56
N TRP A 249 2.41 -9.49 -16.25
CA TRP A 249 3.10 -10.38 -17.19
C TRP A 249 3.57 -9.68 -18.47
N ASP A 250 4.09 -10.45 -19.42
CA ASP A 250 4.79 -9.95 -20.61
C ASP A 250 3.92 -9.01 -21.48
N LYS A 251 2.78 -9.52 -21.97
CA LYS A 251 1.96 -8.79 -22.95
C LYS A 251 1.39 -7.49 -22.37
N LYS A 252 0.84 -7.52 -21.16
CA LYS A 252 0.24 -6.33 -20.54
C LYS A 252 1.30 -5.29 -20.22
N SER A 253 2.49 -5.69 -19.74
CA SER A 253 3.55 -4.75 -19.39
C SER A 253 3.94 -3.85 -20.56
N LYS A 254 4.08 -4.43 -21.75
CA LYS A 254 4.38 -3.70 -23.00
C LYS A 254 3.29 -2.68 -23.41
N THR A 255 2.07 -2.81 -22.89
CA THR A 255 0.97 -1.85 -23.15
C THR A 255 0.92 -0.70 -22.16
N ILE A 256 1.58 -0.82 -21.00
CA ILE A 256 1.54 0.19 -19.93
C ILE A 256 2.72 1.15 -20.13
N SER A 257 2.43 2.35 -20.66
CA SER A 257 3.47 3.31 -21.09
C SER A 257 4.46 3.75 -20.01
N ASP A 258 4.08 3.68 -18.73
CA ASP A 258 4.90 4.07 -17.58
C ASP A 258 5.46 2.86 -16.80
N LEU A 259 5.39 1.65 -17.38
CA LEU A 259 5.97 0.41 -16.86
C LEU A 259 7.04 -0.10 -17.85
N GLY A 260 8.21 -0.50 -17.35
CA GLY A 260 9.22 -1.16 -18.17
C GLY A 260 8.71 -2.49 -18.73
N ASP A 261 9.12 -2.82 -19.95
CA ASP A 261 8.59 -4.00 -20.67
C ASP A 261 8.92 -5.30 -19.93
N GLU A 262 10.03 -5.32 -19.19
CA GLU A 262 10.54 -6.45 -18.41
C GLU A 262 10.34 -6.26 -16.90
N ASP A 263 9.74 -5.15 -16.45
CA ASP A 263 9.59 -4.84 -15.02
C ASP A 263 8.75 -5.91 -14.30
N TYR A 264 7.79 -6.54 -15.00
CA TYR A 264 6.94 -7.60 -14.44
C TYR A 264 7.73 -8.78 -13.87
N LYS A 265 8.95 -9.02 -14.36
CA LYS A 265 9.82 -10.08 -13.85
C LYS A 265 10.32 -9.80 -12.44
N HIS A 266 10.42 -8.54 -12.04
CA HIS A 266 11.04 -8.12 -10.79
C HIS A 266 10.04 -7.39 -9.87
N MET A 267 8.75 -7.53 -10.14
CA MET A 267 7.68 -6.92 -9.36
C MET A 267 6.55 -7.88 -9.05
N LEU A 268 5.97 -7.73 -7.87
CA LEU A 268 4.68 -8.35 -7.52
C LEU A 268 3.87 -7.36 -6.70
N CYS A 269 2.62 -7.12 -7.08
CA CYS A 269 1.70 -6.38 -6.22
C CYS A 269 0.96 -7.33 -5.29
N VAL A 270 1.07 -7.10 -3.99
CA VAL A 270 0.17 -7.67 -2.98
C VAL A 270 -0.36 -6.52 -2.15
N GLU A 271 -1.61 -6.18 -2.38
CA GLU A 271 -2.23 -4.95 -1.89
C GLU A 271 -3.13 -5.24 -0.70
N ALA A 272 -2.98 -4.51 0.40
CA ALA A 272 -3.93 -4.58 1.50
C ALA A 272 -5.11 -3.63 1.23
N ALA A 273 -6.34 -4.16 1.21
CA ALA A 273 -7.48 -3.43 0.66
C ALA A 273 -8.80 -3.62 1.43
N ALA A 274 -9.75 -2.74 1.14
CA ALA A 274 -11.15 -2.83 1.51
C ALA A 274 -11.98 -2.46 0.27
N ILE A 275 -12.46 -3.48 -0.45
CA ILE A 275 -13.04 -3.36 -1.80
C ILE A 275 -14.44 -3.97 -1.83
N GLU A 276 -14.56 -5.25 -1.49
CA GLU A 276 -15.80 -6.04 -1.61
C GLU A 276 -16.95 -5.42 -0.83
N ARG A 277 -16.65 -4.95 0.38
CA ARG A 277 -17.56 -4.19 1.24
C ARG A 277 -17.02 -2.78 1.40
N PRO A 278 -17.51 -1.81 0.60
CA PRO A 278 -17.13 -0.41 0.75
C PRO A 278 -17.39 0.11 2.17
N ILE A 279 -16.50 0.95 2.65
CA ILE A 279 -16.57 1.55 3.98
C ILE A 279 -17.52 2.75 3.91
N THR A 280 -18.48 2.81 4.82
CA THR A 280 -19.40 3.96 4.93
C THR A 280 -19.19 4.66 6.26
N LEU A 281 -18.99 5.97 6.21
CA LEU A 281 -18.77 6.83 7.38
C LEU A 281 -19.89 7.87 7.48
N LYS A 282 -20.58 7.91 8.60
CA LYS A 282 -21.47 9.02 8.98
C LYS A 282 -20.62 10.25 9.35
N PRO A 283 -21.18 11.47 9.29
CA PRO A 283 -20.47 12.67 9.71
C PRO A 283 -19.86 12.53 11.10
N GLY A 284 -18.58 12.89 11.21
CA GLY A 284 -17.81 12.79 12.44
C GLY A 284 -17.14 11.43 12.68
N GLU A 285 -17.60 10.35 12.04
CA GLU A 285 -16.98 9.03 12.13
C GLU A 285 -15.64 8.99 11.39
N GLU A 286 -14.75 8.12 11.85
CA GLU A 286 -13.42 7.91 11.30
C GLU A 286 -13.17 6.41 11.09
N TRP A 287 -12.69 6.04 9.91
CA TRP A 287 -12.17 4.71 9.62
C TRP A 287 -10.65 4.70 9.75
N LYS A 288 -10.09 3.58 10.22
CA LYS A 288 -8.66 3.33 10.31
C LYS A 288 -8.27 2.07 9.55
N GLY A 289 -7.27 2.18 8.69
CA GLY A 289 -6.63 1.05 8.02
C GLY A 289 -5.13 1.07 8.24
N ARG A 290 -4.54 -0.08 8.60
CA ARG A 290 -3.11 -0.21 8.87
C ARG A 290 -2.50 -1.29 7.98
N LEU A 291 -1.34 -0.97 7.42
CA LEU A 291 -0.43 -1.89 6.75
C LEU A 291 0.91 -1.87 7.48
N GLU A 292 1.46 -3.04 7.76
CA GLU A 292 2.82 -3.22 8.27
C GLU A 292 3.53 -4.23 7.37
N LEU A 293 4.70 -3.83 6.89
CA LEU A 293 5.55 -4.62 6.00
C LEU A 293 6.85 -4.93 6.71
N SER A 294 7.34 -6.15 6.58
CA SER A 294 8.68 -6.54 7.03
C SER A 294 9.30 -7.51 6.03
N ALA A 295 10.62 -7.48 5.89
CA ALA A 295 11.38 -8.47 5.13
C ALA A 295 12.23 -9.28 6.10
N VAL A 296 12.03 -10.60 6.12
CA VAL A 296 12.74 -11.53 7.02
C VAL A 296 13.42 -12.65 6.21
N PRO A 297 14.49 -13.29 6.71
CA PRO A 297 15.06 -14.46 6.04
C PRO A 297 14.04 -15.61 5.92
N SER A 298 14.00 -16.33 4.80
CA SER A 298 13.01 -17.40 4.55
C SER A 298 13.10 -18.60 5.50
N SER A 299 14.14 -18.70 6.33
CA SER A 299 14.21 -19.70 7.41
C SER A 299 13.21 -19.41 8.55
N TYR A 300 12.53 -18.26 8.53
CA TYR A 300 11.43 -17.88 9.41
C TYR A 300 10.07 -18.07 8.72
N SER A 301 9.49 -19.27 8.73
CA SER A 301 8.03 -19.53 8.88
C SER A 301 7.59 -20.90 8.34
N SER A 302 7.04 -21.72 9.22
CA SER A 302 5.93 -22.63 8.88
C SER A 302 4.96 -22.84 10.07
N GLY A 303 5.04 -22.03 11.14
CA GLY A 303 4.41 -22.38 12.42
C GLY A 303 3.24 -21.53 12.92
N GLN A 304 3.06 -20.28 12.49
CA GLN A 304 2.05 -19.38 13.08
C GLN A 304 1.53 -18.39 12.05
N LEU A 305 0.48 -18.79 11.32
CA LEU A 305 -0.26 -17.90 10.43
C LEU A 305 -1.47 -17.24 11.10
N ASP A 306 -1.92 -17.68 12.29
CA ASP A 306 -2.93 -16.95 13.07
C ASP A 306 -2.95 -17.32 14.57
N PRO A 307 -2.47 -16.43 15.48
CA PRO A 307 -2.64 -16.65 16.92
C PRO A 307 -4.10 -16.52 17.40
N LYS A 308 -5.00 -15.93 16.60
CA LYS A 308 -6.37 -15.63 17.04
C LYS A 308 -7.39 -16.71 16.66
N LYS A 309 -6.99 -17.76 15.95
CA LYS A 309 -7.84 -18.94 15.66
C LYS A 309 -7.57 -20.16 16.55
N VAL A 310 -6.67 -20.06 17.53
CA VAL A 310 -6.37 -21.15 18.49
C VAL A 310 -7.15 -21.00 19.81
N LEU A 311 -8.09 -20.06 19.88
CA LEU A 311 -8.94 -19.78 21.06
C LEU A 311 -10.42 -19.67 20.66
N GLU A 312 -10.95 -20.73 20.04
CA GLU A 312 -12.39 -21.07 20.04
C GLU A 312 -12.55 -22.60 20.15
#